data_AF-A0A5E4P441-F1
#
_entry.id   AF-A0A5E4P441-F1
#
_cell.length_a   1.000
_cell.length_b   1.000
_cell.length_c   1.000
_cell.angle_alpha   90.00
_cell.angle_beta   90.00
_cell.angle_gamma   90.00
#
_symmetry.space_group_name_H-M   'P 1'
#
loop_
_entity.id
_entity.type
_entity.pdbx_description
1 polymer ?
#
loop_
_entity_poly.entity_id
_entity_poly.type
_entity_poly.pdbx_seq_one_letter_code
_entity_poly.pdbx_strand_id
1 'polypeptide(L)'
;MAQLLVRGLGQETKTGLQARAARHGQSMEAEARDILRDALKDEGRPADVGLGTRIAARFAGIGLEPGELERIDWSEPRNPFEE
;
A
#
# COMPACT_ATOMS: atom_id res chain seq x y z
N MET A 1 24.52 7.68 -6.18
CA MET A 1 24.26 8.32 -4.89
C MET A 1 23.63 9.67 -5.16
N ALA A 2 22.50 9.98 -4.52
CA ALA A 2 21.87 11.29 -4.60
C ALA A 2 21.98 11.97 -3.23
N GLN A 3 22.24 13.27 -3.21
CA GLN A 3 22.40 14.05 -1.98
C GLN A 3 21.34 15.14 -1.92
N LEU A 4 20.70 15.27 -0.76
CA LEU A 4 19.73 16.34 -0.46
C LEU A 4 20.25 17.14 0.74
N LEU A 5 20.31 18.46 0.59
CA LEU A 5 20.64 19.38 1.69
C LEU A 5 19.38 20.11 2.14
N VAL A 6 18.90 19.79 3.35
CA VAL A 6 17.77 20.48 3.97
C VAL A 6 18.29 21.67 4.78
N ARG A 7 18.05 22.89 4.30
CA ARG A 7 18.42 24.13 5.00
C ARG A 7 17.26 24.62 5.88
N GLY A 8 17.59 25.32 6.97
CA GLY A 8 16.58 25.89 7.87
C GLY A 8 15.79 24.83 8.67
N LEU A 9 16.35 23.64 8.89
CA LEU A 9 15.71 22.61 9.70
C LEU A 9 15.61 23.09 11.16
N GLY A 10 14.39 23.16 11.69
CA GLY A 10 14.14 23.54 13.08
C GLY A 10 14.85 22.61 14.06
N GLN A 11 15.33 23.17 15.18
CA GLN A 11 16.06 22.40 16.20
C GLN A 11 15.21 21.30 16.84
N GLU A 12 13.91 21.53 16.99
CA GLU A 12 12.96 20.53 17.46
C GLU A 12 12.86 19.35 16.48
N THR A 13 12.77 19.63 15.19
CA THR A 13 12.72 18.60 14.14
C THR A 13 14.00 17.77 14.11
N LYS A 14 15.17 18.43 14.22
CA LYS A 14 16.46 17.73 14.30
C LYS A 14 16.53 16.82 15.52
N THR A 15 16.14 17.32 16.69
CA THR A 15 16.14 16.55 17.95
C THR A 15 15.18 15.36 17.88
N GLY A 16 13.97 15.58 17.33
CA GLY A 16 12.99 14.51 17.12
C GLY A 16 13.51 13.43 16.18
N LEU A 17 14.17 13.81 15.08
CA LEU A 17 14.76 12.88 14.13
C LEU A 17 15.90 12.06 14.77
N GLN A 18 16.76 12.69 15.58
CA GLN A 18 17.81 11.99 16.33
C GLN A 18 17.22 10.97 17.32
N ALA A 19 16.20 11.37 18.09
CA ALA A 19 15.56 10.48 19.05
C ALA A 19 14.88 9.28 18.36
N ARG A 20 14.25 9.51 17.20
CA ARG A 20 13.61 8.46 16.40
C ARG A 20 14.64 7.50 15.80
N ALA A 21 15.73 8.03 15.23
CA ALA A 21 16.82 7.21 14.71
C ALA A 21 17.46 6.32 15.79
N ALA A 22 17.66 6.87 17.00
CA ALA A 22 18.16 6.11 18.15
C ALA A 22 17.21 4.97 18.55
N ARG A 23 15.88 5.21 18.52
CA ARG A 23 14.87 4.17 18.80
C ARG A 23 14.89 3.04 17.79
N HIS A 24 15.17 3.34 16.52
CA HIS A 24 15.27 2.32 15.46
C HIS A 24 16.66 1.69 15.35
N GLY A 25 17.65 2.17 16.12
CA GLY A 25 19.02 1.67 16.07
C GLY A 25 19.75 2.01 14.77
N GLN A 26 19.40 3.13 14.12
CA GLN A 26 19.97 3.53 12.84
C GLN A 26 20.55 4.95 12.89
N SER A 27 21.29 5.34 11.84
CA SER A 27 21.77 6.71 11.71
C SER A 27 20.64 7.68 11.41
N MET A 28 20.81 8.94 11.79
CA MET A 28 19.85 10.01 11.48
C MET A 28 19.58 10.15 9.98
N GLU A 29 20.60 9.89 9.15
CA GLU A 29 20.48 9.91 7.69
C GLU A 29 19.64 8.74 7.17
N ALA A 30 19.85 7.53 7.71
CA ALA A 30 19.06 6.36 7.36
C ALA A 30 17.59 6.58 7.71
N GLU A 31 17.31 7.08 8.92
CA GLU A 31 15.95 7.42 9.36
C GLU A 31 15.31 8.49 8.44
N ALA A 32 16.05 9.54 8.09
CA ALA A 32 15.56 10.57 7.18
C ALA A 32 15.20 10.00 5.81
N ARG A 33 16.04 9.09 5.28
CA ARG A 33 15.80 8.41 4.01
C ARG A 33 14.55 7.54 4.08
N ASP A 34 14.34 6.81 5.16
CA ASP A 34 13.18 5.94 5.31
C ASP A 34 11.88 6.74 5.47
N ILE A 35 11.91 7.85 6.22
CA ILE A 35 10.77 8.78 6.29
C ILE A 35 10.41 9.31 4.90
N LEU A 36 11.40 9.78 4.12
CA LEU A 36 11.16 10.28 2.77
C LEU A 36 10.63 9.18 1.85
N ARG A 37 11.19 7.97 1.96
CA ARG A 37 10.73 6.82 1.18
C ARG A 37 9.28 6.49 1.48
N ASP A 38 8.90 6.47 2.75
CA ASP A 38 7.55 6.14 3.17
C ASP A 38 6.56 7.25 2.77
N ALA A 39 6.92 8.52 2.93
CA ALA A 39 6.10 9.64 2.47
C ALA A 39 5.83 9.58 0.95
N LEU A 40 6.84 9.22 0.16
CA LEU A 40 6.72 9.13 -1.30
C LEU A 40 6.03 7.85 -1.79
N LYS A 41 5.95 6.78 -0.98
CA LYS A 41 5.16 5.59 -1.32
C LYS A 41 3.67 5.93 -1.46
N ASP A 42 3.18 6.85 -0.64
CA ASP A 42 1.78 7.25 -0.64
C ASP A 42 1.45 8.22 -1.78
N GLU A 43 2.42 9.04 -2.23
CA GLU A 43 2.25 9.94 -3.38
C GLU A 43 2.24 9.23 -4.75
N GLY A 44 2.91 8.08 -4.85
CA GLY A 44 2.91 7.24 -6.06
C GLY A 44 1.70 6.32 -6.18
N ARG A 45 0.89 6.20 -5.13
CA ARG A 45 -0.40 5.54 -5.22
C ARG A 45 -1.35 6.55 -5.84
N PRO A 46 -1.88 6.32 -7.06
CA PRO A 46 -3.01 7.12 -7.50
C PRO A 46 -4.04 7.06 -6.37
N ALA A 47 -4.36 8.23 -5.82
CA ALA A 47 -5.60 8.38 -5.11
C ALA A 47 -6.67 7.75 -6.02
N ASP A 48 -7.56 6.96 -5.42
CA ASP A 48 -8.86 6.68 -6.01
C ASP A 48 -8.99 5.54 -7.02
N VAL A 49 -8.09 4.55 -7.06
CA VAL A 49 -8.48 3.25 -7.64
C VAL A 49 -9.06 2.37 -6.54
N GLY A 50 -10.35 2.57 -6.27
CA GLY A 50 -11.12 1.73 -5.35
C GLY A 50 -10.95 0.24 -5.68
N LEU A 51 -11.09 -0.62 -4.67
CA LEU A 51 -10.91 -2.07 -4.82
C LEU A 51 -11.72 -2.62 -6.03
N GLY A 52 -12.94 -2.14 -6.23
CA GLY A 52 -13.79 -2.50 -7.37
C GLY A 52 -13.15 -2.19 -8.73
N THR A 53 -12.59 -0.99 -8.91
CA THR A 53 -11.91 -0.60 -10.14
C THR A 53 -10.66 -1.47 -10.40
N ARG A 54 -9.94 -1.85 -9.34
CA ARG A 54 -8.78 -2.76 -9.45
C ARG A 54 -9.19 -4.16 -9.86
N ILE A 55 -10.32 -4.67 -9.36
CA ILE A 55 -10.87 -5.97 -9.76
C ILE A 55 -11.30 -5.89 -11.22
N ALA A 56 -12.11 -4.90 -11.61
CA ALA A 56 -12.56 -4.72 -12.98
C ALA A 56 -11.40 -4.65 -13.99
N ALA A 57 -10.33 -3.91 -13.67
CA ALA A 57 -9.15 -3.80 -14.53
C ALA A 57 -8.45 -5.15 -14.79
N ARG A 58 -8.48 -6.10 -13.83
CA ARG A 58 -7.89 -7.43 -14.02
C ARG A 58 -8.67 -8.31 -14.99
N PHE A 59 -9.97 -8.06 -15.12
CA PHE A 59 -10.87 -8.83 -15.99
C PHE A 59 -11.31 -8.05 -17.24
N ALA A 60 -10.80 -6.84 -17.48
CA ALA A 60 -11.22 -5.99 -18.59
C ALA A 60 -11.04 -6.59 -19.99
N GLY A 61 -10.17 -7.61 -20.13
CA GLY A 61 -9.99 -8.40 -21.36
C GLY A 61 -10.40 -9.87 -21.23
N ILE A 62 -11.00 -10.25 -20.10
CA ILE A 62 -11.49 -11.60 -19.80
C ILE A 62 -12.99 -11.44 -19.58
N GLY A 63 -13.75 -11.46 -20.67
CA GLY A 63 -15.20 -11.44 -20.64
C GLY A 63 -15.76 -12.81 -20.26
N LEU A 64 -17.03 -12.81 -19.84
CA LEU A 64 -17.82 -14.03 -19.74
C LEU A 64 -18.82 -14.04 -20.88
N GLU A 65 -18.92 -15.16 -21.57
CA GLU A 65 -19.99 -15.37 -22.54
C GLU A 65 -21.32 -15.62 -21.82
N PRO A 66 -22.47 -15.25 -22.44
CA PRO A 66 -23.78 -15.55 -21.87
C PRO A 66 -23.94 -17.04 -21.60
N GLY A 67 -24.11 -17.41 -20.32
CA GLY A 67 -24.27 -18.80 -19.89
C GLY A 67 -22.97 -19.55 -19.61
N GLU A 68 -21.80 -18.89 -19.67
CA GLU A 68 -20.51 -19.51 -19.36
C GLU A 68 -20.39 -19.93 -17.88
N LEU A 69 -21.05 -19.20 -16.97
CA LEU A 69 -21.10 -19.57 -15.56
C LEU A 69 -22.49 -20.07 -15.19
N GLU A 70 -22.53 -21.24 -14.57
CA GLU A 70 -23.72 -21.73 -13.90
C GLU A 70 -24.07 -20.80 -12.73
N ARG A 71 -25.35 -20.47 -12.60
CA ARG A 71 -25.83 -19.70 -11.45
C ARG A 71 -25.64 -20.57 -10.22
N ILE A 72 -24.79 -20.12 -9.30
CA ILE A 72 -24.69 -20.75 -7.99
C ILE A 72 -26.05 -20.57 -7.31
N ASP A 73 -26.74 -21.69 -7.07
CA ASP A 73 -27.94 -21.72 -6.27
C ASP A 73 -27.54 -21.81 -4.79
N TRP A 74 -27.79 -20.72 -4.07
CA TRP A 74 -27.53 -20.63 -2.63
C TRP A 74 -28.70 -21.15 -1.79
N SER A 75 -29.75 -21.70 -2.41
CA SER A 75 -30.92 -22.22 -1.71
C SER A 75 -30.68 -23.56 -1.01
N GLU A 76 -29.69 -24.34 -1.47
CA GLU A 76 -29.20 -25.52 -0.75
C GLU A 76 -27.87 -25.17 -0.07
N PRO A 77 -27.84 -25.04 1.27
CA PRO A 77 -26.59 -24.88 1.98
C PRO A 77 -25.77 -26.15 1.77
N ARG A 78 -24.72 -26.06 0.96
CA ARG A 78 -23.75 -27.13 0.81
C ARG A 78 -23.07 -27.31 2.16
N ASN A 79 -23.45 -28.34 2.91
CA ASN A 79 -22.80 -28.69 4.15
C ASN A 79 -21.41 -29.24 3.81
N PRO A 80 -20.31 -28.53 4.12
CA PRO A 80 -18.97 -28.98 3.76
C PRO A 80 -18.50 -30.18 4.61
N PHE A 81 -19.36 -30.70 5.50
CA PHE A 81 -19.08 -31.82 6.40
C PHE A 81 -19.91 -33.08 6.11
N GLU A 82 -20.69 -33.11 5.03
CA GLU A 82 -21.37 -34.32 4.56
C GLU A 82 -20.61 -34.90 3.36
N GLU A 83 -20.02 -36.09 3.55
CA GLU A 83 -19.50 -36.96 2.48
C GLU A 83 -20.63 -37.73 1.77
#